data_AF-A0A0C9PN61-F1
#
_entry.id   AF-A0A0C9PN61-F1
#
_cell.length_a   1.000
_cell.length_b   1.000
_cell.length_c   1.000
_cell.angle_alpha   90.00
_cell.angle_beta   90.00
_cell.angle_gamma   90.00
#
_symmetry.space_group_name_H-M   'P 1'
#
loop_
_entity.id
_entity.type
_entity.pdbx_description
1 polymer ?
#
loop_
_entity_poly.entity_id
_entity_poly.type
_entity_poly.pdbx_seq_one_letter_code
_entity_poly.pdbx_strand_id
1 'polypeptide(L)'
;ITDDRIILHTEGHWYFGEDQTGNLMTLENLEGLLRRERGKAMLVTADGSISCIDKPDEQEAVVSHLHYCETVAALHLLENGGSFLLKIFTIFEQETVCLLYLMRCCFERVVLNKPATSKEGNSEVYVVCLGFKGDVVKEHLAVLRSRYEEGEEMRGKETSMFRREDLPNKFIEQI
;
A
#
# COMPACT_ATOMS: atom_id res chain seq x y z
N ILE A 1 -0.96 -1.40 -25.32
CA ILE A 1 0.09 -0.38 -25.54
C ILE A 1 0.69 -0.13 -24.16
N THR A 2 1.90 -0.64 -23.90
CA THR A 2 2.72 -0.15 -22.79
C THR A 2 3.10 1.27 -23.13
N ASP A 3 2.49 2.23 -22.45
CA ASP A 3 2.74 3.65 -22.68
C ASP A 3 3.90 4.11 -21.78
N ASP A 4 5.11 3.77 -22.18
CA ASP A 4 6.31 4.07 -21.38
C ASP A 4 6.82 5.50 -21.62
N ARG A 5 6.04 6.36 -22.31
CA ARG A 5 6.45 7.73 -22.66
C ARG A 5 6.80 8.56 -21.43
N ILE A 6 6.05 8.40 -20.33
CA ILE A 6 6.34 9.11 -19.08
C ILE A 6 7.72 8.68 -18.56
N ILE A 7 7.98 7.37 -18.51
CA ILE A 7 9.26 6.81 -18.04
C ILE A 7 10.41 7.33 -18.91
N LEU A 8 10.30 7.21 -20.23
CA LEU A 8 11.35 7.63 -21.17
C LEU A 8 11.71 9.11 -21.02
N HIS A 9 10.72 9.98 -20.76
CA HIS A 9 10.96 11.42 -20.60
C HIS A 9 11.37 11.83 -19.18
N THR A 10 11.28 10.93 -18.20
CA THR A 10 11.56 11.25 -16.80
C THR A 10 12.48 10.23 -16.12
N GLU A 11 13.20 9.39 -16.88
CA GLU A 11 13.99 8.23 -16.43
C GLU A 11 14.80 8.48 -15.16
N GLY A 12 15.48 9.64 -15.05
CA GLY A 12 16.25 10.02 -13.87
C GLY A 12 15.46 10.12 -12.55
N HIS A 13 14.13 10.19 -12.61
CA HIS A 13 13.21 10.21 -11.47
C HIS A 13 12.67 8.82 -11.11
N TRP A 14 12.94 7.79 -11.93
CA TRP A 14 12.52 6.41 -11.68
C TRP A 14 13.60 5.62 -10.97
N TYR A 15 13.19 4.76 -10.04
CA TYR A 15 14.08 3.82 -9.38
C TYR A 15 13.58 2.41 -9.67
N PHE A 16 14.38 1.65 -10.40
CA PHE A 16 14.03 0.29 -10.81
C PHE A 16 14.64 -0.79 -9.92
N GLY A 17 15.21 -0.43 -8.77
CA GLY A 17 15.95 -1.40 -7.95
C GLY A 17 17.36 -1.66 -8.46
N GLU A 18 18.15 -2.38 -7.67
CA GLU A 18 19.49 -2.86 -8.10
C GLU A 18 19.33 -3.94 -9.17
N ASP A 19 18.26 -4.73 -9.09
CA ASP A 19 17.91 -5.80 -10.03
C ASP A 19 17.24 -5.29 -11.33
N GLN A 20 16.97 -3.99 -11.44
CA GLN A 20 16.31 -3.32 -12.56
C GLN A 20 14.88 -3.81 -12.86
N THR A 21 14.23 -4.52 -11.93
CA THR A 21 12.87 -5.05 -12.14
C THR A 21 11.78 -4.04 -11.79
N GLY A 22 12.09 -3.07 -10.93
CA GLY A 22 11.10 -2.18 -10.30
C GLY A 22 10.17 -2.90 -9.33
N ASN A 23 10.46 -4.15 -8.95
CA ASN A 23 9.62 -4.91 -8.04
C ASN A 23 9.71 -4.37 -6.62
N LEU A 24 8.72 -3.60 -6.18
CA LEU A 24 8.65 -3.03 -4.83
C LEU A 24 8.47 -4.09 -3.73
N MET A 25 8.06 -5.32 -4.06
CA MET A 25 7.77 -6.37 -3.09
C MET A 25 9.03 -7.08 -2.55
N THR A 26 10.23 -6.69 -2.98
CA THR A 26 11.48 -7.17 -2.38
C THR A 26 12.01 -6.16 -1.37
N LEU A 27 12.55 -6.66 -0.25
CA LEU A 27 13.11 -5.81 0.78
C LEU A 27 14.32 -5.04 0.26
N GLU A 28 15.14 -5.66 -0.60
CA GLU A 28 16.29 -5.02 -1.24
C GLU A 28 15.89 -3.78 -2.05
N ASN A 29 14.80 -3.87 -2.83
CA ASN A 29 14.32 -2.73 -3.62
C ASN A 29 13.70 -1.64 -2.73
N LEU A 30 12.98 -2.00 -1.66
CA LEU A 30 12.56 -1.01 -0.66
C LEU A 30 13.76 -0.28 -0.08
N GLU A 31 14.77 -1.00 0.41
CA GLU A 31 15.94 -0.37 1.03
C GLU A 31 16.71 0.52 0.06
N GLY A 32 16.86 0.09 -1.18
CA GLY A 32 17.48 0.89 -2.22
C GLY A 32 16.70 2.17 -2.52
N LEU A 33 15.36 2.10 -2.55
CA LEU A 33 14.50 3.28 -2.68
C LEU A 33 14.72 4.24 -1.51
N LEU A 34 14.78 3.74 -0.28
CA LEU A 34 15.03 4.56 0.92
C LEU A 34 16.43 5.17 0.93
N ARG A 35 17.43 4.53 0.33
CA ARG A 35 18.78 5.11 0.17
C ARG A 35 18.82 6.20 -0.91
N ARG A 36 18.05 6.02 -1.99
CA ARG A 36 17.96 6.98 -3.08
C ARG A 36 17.28 8.27 -2.64
N GLU A 37 16.14 8.14 -1.97
CA GLU A 37 15.36 9.29 -1.52
C GLU A 37 16.03 9.98 -0.34
N ARG A 38 16.54 11.20 -0.58
CA ARG A 38 17.35 11.95 0.41
C ARG A 38 16.53 12.65 1.49
N GLY A 39 15.22 12.44 1.52
CA GLY A 39 14.31 13.14 2.41
C GLY A 39 12.96 12.46 2.50
N LYS A 40 12.06 13.11 3.22
CA LYS A 40 10.68 12.66 3.39
C LYS A 40 9.76 13.42 2.46
N ALA A 41 8.68 12.76 2.04
CA ALA A 41 7.67 13.33 1.17
C ALA A 41 6.43 13.76 1.97
N MET A 42 5.81 14.87 1.58
CA MET A 42 4.51 15.29 2.10
C MET A 42 3.35 14.50 1.47
N LEU A 43 3.57 13.89 0.31
CA LEU A 43 2.59 13.07 -0.41
C LEU A 43 3.29 11.85 -1.00
N VAL A 44 2.73 10.68 -0.73
CA VAL A 44 3.06 9.44 -1.43
C VAL A 44 1.79 8.93 -2.11
N THR A 45 1.90 8.44 -3.33
CA THR A 45 0.80 7.82 -4.08
C THR A 45 1.20 6.44 -4.54
N ALA A 46 0.28 5.50 -4.49
CA ALA A 46 0.47 4.11 -4.89
C ALA A 46 -0.69 3.66 -5.78
N ASP A 47 -0.34 3.13 -6.95
CA ASP A 47 -1.26 2.73 -8.02
C ASP A 47 -0.84 1.40 -8.66
N GLY A 48 -0.11 0.56 -7.91
CA GLY A 48 0.33 -0.74 -8.36
C GLY A 48 -0.84 -1.70 -8.60
N SER A 49 -0.58 -2.74 -9.40
CA SER A 49 -1.49 -3.87 -9.57
C SER A 49 -0.73 -5.05 -10.13
N ILE A 50 -1.25 -6.25 -9.87
CA ILE A 50 -0.80 -7.49 -10.49
C ILE A 50 -1.85 -7.91 -11.51
N SER A 51 -1.43 -8.55 -12.61
CA SER A 51 -2.36 -9.05 -13.62
C SER A 51 -3.23 -10.17 -13.03
N CYS A 52 -4.55 -9.94 -13.00
CA CYS A 52 -5.55 -10.90 -12.54
C CYS A 52 -6.56 -11.24 -13.65
N ILE A 53 -6.15 -11.13 -14.93
CA ILE A 53 -7.04 -11.32 -16.08
C ILE A 53 -7.72 -12.69 -16.07
N ASP A 54 -7.01 -13.72 -15.63
CA ASP A 54 -7.52 -15.10 -15.59
C ASP A 54 -8.46 -15.36 -14.39
N LYS A 55 -8.43 -14.50 -13.37
CA LYS A 55 -9.16 -14.65 -12.10
C LYS A 55 -9.56 -13.28 -11.52
N PRO A 56 -10.47 -12.55 -12.19
CA PRO A 56 -10.83 -11.20 -11.78
C PRO A 56 -11.55 -11.14 -10.42
N ASP A 57 -12.18 -12.23 -10.01
CA ASP A 57 -12.83 -12.43 -8.72
C ASP A 57 -11.85 -12.55 -7.56
N GLU A 58 -10.63 -13.06 -7.80
CA GLU A 58 -9.55 -13.13 -6.79
C GLU A 58 -8.68 -11.85 -6.74
N GLN A 59 -9.06 -10.79 -7.47
CA GLN A 59 -8.22 -9.59 -7.63
C GLN A 59 -7.74 -9.03 -6.29
N GLU A 60 -8.65 -8.86 -5.32
CA GLU A 60 -8.33 -8.31 -4.00
C GLU A 60 -7.26 -9.13 -3.27
N ALA A 61 -7.45 -10.45 -3.19
CA ALA A 61 -6.51 -11.35 -2.54
C ALA A 61 -5.14 -11.35 -3.26
N VAL A 62 -5.13 -11.33 -4.59
CA VAL A 62 -3.90 -11.34 -5.40
C VAL A 62 -3.06 -10.06 -5.19
N VAL A 63 -3.69 -8.89 -5.11
CA VAL A 63 -2.95 -7.62 -4.95
C VAL A 63 -2.70 -7.23 -3.49
N SER A 64 -3.30 -7.93 -2.52
CA SER A 64 -3.23 -7.60 -1.09
C SER A 64 -1.81 -7.40 -0.57
N HIS A 65 -0.87 -8.27 -0.98
CA HIS A 65 0.52 -8.16 -0.56
C HIS A 65 1.23 -6.96 -1.20
N LEU A 66 0.93 -6.64 -2.46
CA LEU A 66 1.46 -5.44 -3.10
C LEU A 66 0.98 -4.18 -2.36
N HIS A 67 -0.31 -4.10 -2.00
CA HIS A 67 -0.84 -2.99 -1.22
C HIS A 67 -0.16 -2.86 0.16
N TYR A 68 0.15 -3.99 0.80
CA TYR A 68 0.94 -4.00 2.03
C TYR A 68 2.33 -3.39 1.82
N CYS A 69 3.05 -3.85 0.80
CA CYS A 69 4.39 -3.35 0.47
C CYS A 69 4.37 -1.86 0.11
N GLU A 70 3.41 -1.41 -0.70
CA GLU A 70 3.19 0.00 -1.03
C GLU A 70 2.90 0.85 0.22
N THR A 71 2.06 0.34 1.13
CA THR A 71 1.76 1.02 2.40
C THR A 71 3.00 1.13 3.27
N VAL A 72 3.74 0.02 3.46
CA VAL A 72 4.97 0.04 4.27
C VAL A 72 6.02 0.96 3.65
N ALA A 73 6.20 0.96 2.34
CA ALA A 73 7.07 1.90 1.64
C ALA A 73 6.65 3.35 1.90
N ALA A 74 5.35 3.67 1.81
CA ALA A 74 4.83 5.00 2.10
C ALA A 74 5.11 5.42 3.55
N LEU A 75 4.89 4.56 4.55
CA LEU A 75 5.20 4.87 5.96
C LEU A 75 6.70 5.17 6.18
N HIS A 76 7.59 4.60 5.36
CA HIS A 76 9.02 4.91 5.40
C HIS A 76 9.39 6.20 4.67
N LEU A 77 8.63 6.61 3.68
CA LEU A 77 8.92 7.78 2.84
C LEU A 77 8.22 9.05 3.33
N LEU A 78 7.13 8.93 4.09
CA LEU A 78 6.35 10.08 4.53
C LEU A 78 7.00 10.90 5.64
N GLU A 79 6.76 12.21 5.56
CA GLU A 79 7.02 13.19 6.61
C GLU A 79 5.82 13.27 7.57
N ASN A 80 6.07 13.63 8.83
CA ASN A 80 4.99 13.87 9.80
C ASN A 80 3.98 14.89 9.25
N GLY A 81 2.69 14.58 9.36
CA GLY A 81 1.61 15.37 8.77
C GLY A 81 1.36 15.14 7.28
N GLY A 82 2.17 14.32 6.61
CA GLY A 82 2.01 13.95 5.20
C GLY A 82 0.74 13.14 4.90
N SER A 83 0.50 12.92 3.60
CA SER A 83 -0.67 12.21 3.09
C SER A 83 -0.29 11.03 2.21
N PHE A 84 -1.12 9.98 2.22
CA PHE A 84 -0.94 8.79 1.39
C PHE A 84 -2.21 8.51 0.61
N LEU A 85 -2.06 8.24 -0.69
CA LEU A 85 -3.15 7.83 -1.57
C LEU A 85 -2.84 6.44 -2.11
N LEU A 86 -3.69 5.47 -1.82
CA LEU A 86 -3.55 4.09 -2.29
C LEU A 86 -4.76 3.71 -3.13
N LYS A 87 -4.55 3.27 -4.37
CA LYS A 87 -5.59 2.57 -5.12
C LYS A 87 -5.79 1.18 -4.51
N ILE A 88 -7.04 0.81 -4.29
CA ILE A 88 -7.46 -0.55 -3.95
C ILE A 88 -8.65 -0.95 -4.82
N PHE A 89 -9.17 -2.16 -4.62
CA PHE A 89 -10.36 -2.66 -5.31
C PHE A 89 -11.49 -2.87 -4.29
N THR A 90 -11.88 -4.11 -4.04
CA THR A 90 -12.85 -4.46 -3.00
C THR A 90 -12.19 -4.49 -1.60
N ILE A 91 -13.03 -4.65 -0.57
CA ILE A 91 -12.63 -4.65 0.85
C ILE A 91 -13.22 -5.87 1.59
N PHE A 92 -13.39 -6.99 0.88
CA PHE A 92 -14.01 -8.21 1.42
C PHE A 92 -13.01 -9.13 2.12
N GLU A 93 -11.73 -9.01 1.81
CA GLU A 93 -10.66 -9.84 2.34
C GLU A 93 -10.10 -9.28 3.65
N GLN A 94 -9.75 -10.18 4.56
CA GLN A 94 -9.25 -9.84 5.89
C GLN A 94 -7.96 -9.00 5.81
N GLU A 95 -7.09 -9.29 4.84
CA GLU A 95 -5.85 -8.59 4.59
C GLU A 95 -6.11 -7.10 4.32
N THR A 96 -7.11 -6.80 3.49
CA THR A 96 -7.51 -5.43 3.17
C THR A 96 -8.08 -4.73 4.40
N VAL A 97 -8.95 -5.39 5.16
CA VAL A 97 -9.53 -4.83 6.40
C VAL A 97 -8.44 -4.52 7.43
N CYS A 98 -7.48 -5.44 7.61
CA CYS A 98 -6.34 -5.23 8.49
C CYS A 98 -5.47 -4.06 8.02
N LEU A 99 -5.22 -3.95 6.71
CA LEU A 99 -4.43 -2.87 6.14
C LEU A 99 -5.12 -1.51 6.33
N LEU A 100 -6.45 -1.44 6.12
CA LEU A 100 -7.26 -0.24 6.39
C LEU A 100 -7.20 0.16 7.87
N TYR A 101 -7.24 -0.82 8.78
CA TYR A 101 -7.11 -0.54 10.21
C TYR A 101 -5.71 -0.05 10.58
N LEU A 102 -4.66 -0.67 10.03
CA LEU A 102 -3.28 -0.19 10.20
C LEU A 102 -3.16 1.27 9.74
N MET A 103 -3.66 1.59 8.55
CA MET A 103 -3.68 2.97 8.05
C MET A 103 -4.50 3.89 8.98
N ARG A 104 -5.64 3.44 9.50
CA ARG A 104 -6.42 4.22 10.48
C ARG A 104 -5.60 4.54 11.74
N CYS A 105 -4.76 3.62 12.18
CA CYS A 105 -3.83 3.80 13.29
C CYS A 105 -2.64 4.70 12.94
N CYS A 106 -2.15 4.68 11.70
CA CYS A 106 -1.01 5.47 11.25
C CYS A 106 -1.35 6.93 10.90
N PHE A 107 -2.61 7.24 10.58
CA PHE A 107 -3.04 8.55 10.10
C PHE A 107 -4.12 9.18 11.00
N GLU A 108 -4.27 10.50 10.94
CA GLU A 108 -5.34 11.23 11.65
C GLU A 108 -6.71 10.90 11.07
N ARG A 109 -6.82 10.88 9.73
CA ARG A 109 -8.05 10.59 8.98
C ARG A 109 -7.78 9.65 7.81
N VAL A 110 -8.68 8.70 7.60
CA VAL A 110 -8.69 7.78 6.46
C VAL A 110 -10.08 7.81 5.83
N VAL A 111 -10.15 7.92 4.51
CA VAL A 111 -11.40 8.02 3.74
C VAL A 111 -11.32 7.11 2.51
N LEU A 112 -12.37 6.34 2.23
CA LEU A 112 -12.52 5.65 0.96
C LEU A 112 -13.26 6.55 -0.02
N ASN A 113 -12.70 6.73 -1.21
CA ASN A 113 -13.28 7.59 -2.25
C ASN A 113 -13.12 6.94 -3.63
N LYS A 114 -14.21 6.82 -4.36
CA LYS A 114 -14.19 6.52 -5.80
C LYS A 114 -14.36 7.85 -6.57
N PRO A 115 -13.28 8.43 -7.12
CA PRO A 115 -13.39 9.68 -7.85
C PRO A 115 -14.20 9.50 -9.13
N ALA A 116 -14.89 10.55 -9.57
CA ALA A 116 -15.70 10.52 -10.79
C ALA A 116 -14.90 10.20 -12.07
N THR A 117 -13.57 10.35 -12.03
CA THR A 117 -12.66 9.97 -13.12
C THR A 117 -12.34 8.48 -13.16
N SER A 118 -12.65 7.73 -12.10
CA SER A 118 -12.55 6.26 -12.10
C SER A 118 -13.76 5.66 -12.82
N LYS A 119 -13.54 4.57 -13.55
CA LYS A 119 -14.59 3.92 -14.35
C LYS A 119 -15.70 3.42 -13.43
N GLU A 120 -16.95 3.83 -13.68
CA GLU A 120 -18.09 3.49 -12.82
C GLU A 120 -18.26 1.98 -12.60
N GLY A 121 -18.02 1.17 -13.63
CA GLY A 121 -18.24 -0.28 -13.60
C GLY A 121 -17.09 -1.13 -13.07
N ASN A 122 -16.00 -0.55 -12.55
CA ASN A 122 -14.92 -1.33 -11.91
C ASN A 122 -14.98 -1.19 -10.38
N SER A 123 -14.31 -2.12 -9.69
CA SER A 123 -14.22 -2.11 -8.23
C SER A 123 -13.18 -1.14 -7.67
N GLU A 124 -12.53 -0.33 -8.51
CA GLU A 124 -11.45 0.56 -8.10
C GLU A 124 -11.98 1.66 -7.16
N VAL A 125 -11.34 1.79 -6.00
CA VAL A 125 -11.57 2.86 -5.04
C VAL A 125 -10.22 3.30 -4.47
N TYR A 126 -10.15 4.50 -3.90
CA TYR A 126 -8.92 5.04 -3.34
C TYR A 126 -9.04 5.22 -1.84
N VAL A 127 -8.03 4.76 -1.11
CA VAL A 127 -7.83 5.07 0.30
C VAL A 127 -7.05 6.39 0.40
N VAL A 128 -7.69 7.40 0.95
CA VAL A 128 -7.11 8.73 1.20
C VAL A 128 -6.76 8.85 2.67
N CYS A 129 -5.47 8.78 2.97
CA CYS A 129 -4.90 8.87 4.31
C CYS A 129 -4.29 10.27 4.53
N LEU A 130 -4.68 10.95 5.60
CA LEU A 130 -4.31 12.34 5.89
C LEU A 130 -3.75 12.48 7.30
N GLY A 131 -2.70 13.27 7.45
CA GLY A 131 -2.06 13.56 8.73
C GLY A 131 -1.28 12.36 9.25
N PHE A 132 -0.16 12.02 8.59
CA PHE A 132 0.70 10.91 9.00
C PHE A 132 1.29 11.15 10.41
N LYS A 133 1.12 10.17 11.30
CA LYS A 133 1.60 10.20 12.69
C LYS A 133 2.92 9.43 12.82
N GLY A 134 3.95 9.87 12.11
CA GLY A 134 5.21 9.13 12.00
C GLY A 134 5.92 8.88 13.32
N ASP A 135 5.78 9.76 14.32
CA ASP A 135 6.34 9.54 15.67
C ASP A 135 5.76 8.29 16.36
N VAL A 136 4.46 8.01 16.15
CA VAL A 136 3.78 6.82 16.67
C VAL A 136 4.18 5.58 15.86
N VAL A 137 4.29 5.73 14.54
CA VAL A 137 4.54 4.60 13.63
C VAL A 137 5.99 4.13 13.68
N LYS A 138 6.94 5.01 14.01
CA LYS A 138 8.38 4.75 14.00
C LYS A 138 8.78 3.50 14.79
N GLU A 139 8.14 3.24 15.92
CA GLU A 139 8.41 2.09 16.78
C GLU A 139 7.98 0.76 16.14
N HIS A 140 7.03 0.79 15.20
CA HIS A 140 6.47 -0.38 14.55
C HIS A 140 7.10 -0.68 13.18
N LEU A 141 7.84 0.27 12.60
CA LEU A 141 8.44 0.13 11.25
C LEU A 141 9.33 -1.10 11.12
N ALA A 142 10.05 -1.50 12.18
CA ALA A 142 10.91 -2.68 12.15
C ALA A 142 10.10 -3.98 12.01
N VAL A 143 8.98 -4.10 12.73
CA VAL A 143 8.08 -5.26 12.66
C VAL A 143 7.36 -5.31 11.32
N LEU A 144 6.93 -4.16 10.80
CA LEU A 144 6.34 -4.10 9.46
C LEU A 144 7.35 -4.52 8.38
N ARG A 145 8.62 -4.09 8.50
CA ARG A 145 9.68 -4.55 7.59
C ARG A 145 9.98 -6.04 7.69
N SER A 146 9.93 -6.64 8.89
CA SER A 146 10.23 -8.08 9.01
C SER A 146 9.22 -8.97 8.30
N ARG A 147 8.01 -8.46 8.01
CA ARG A 147 6.93 -9.18 7.32
C ARG A 147 6.84 -8.85 5.82
N TYR A 148 7.79 -8.06 5.30
CA TYR A 148 7.70 -7.45 3.97
C TYR A 148 7.75 -8.47 2.83
N GLU A 149 8.49 -9.57 2.97
CA GLU A 149 8.63 -10.59 1.92
C GLU A 149 7.79 -11.85 2.19
N GLU A 150 7.04 -11.89 3.31
CA GLU A 150 6.30 -13.09 3.72
C GLU A 150 5.05 -13.36 2.85
N GLY A 151 4.62 -12.42 1.99
CA GLY A 151 3.31 -12.50 1.33
C GLY A 151 3.15 -13.65 0.34
N GLU A 152 4.18 -13.98 -0.43
CA GLU A 152 4.14 -15.11 -1.39
C GLU A 152 4.04 -16.46 -0.64
N GLU A 153 4.80 -16.64 0.44
CA GLU A 153 4.82 -17.88 1.24
C GLU A 153 3.58 -18.06 2.14
N MET A 154 2.89 -16.96 2.42
CA MET A 154 1.75 -16.91 3.34
C MET A 154 0.40 -16.87 2.62
N ARG A 155 0.39 -16.85 1.29
CA ARG A 155 -0.85 -16.90 0.49
C ARG A 155 -1.67 -18.15 0.82
N GLY A 156 -2.88 -17.94 1.33
CA GLY A 156 -3.80 -19.02 1.74
C GLY A 156 -3.60 -19.54 3.17
N LYS A 157 -2.74 -18.93 3.98
CA LYS A 157 -2.65 -19.16 5.43
C LYS A 157 -3.36 -18.03 6.19
N GLU A 158 -3.75 -18.28 7.43
CA GLU A 158 -4.36 -17.25 8.28
C GLU A 158 -3.29 -16.21 8.69
N THR A 159 -3.34 -15.03 8.07
CA THR A 159 -2.28 -13.99 8.09
C THR A 159 -2.71 -12.70 8.79
N SER A 160 -3.78 -12.74 9.58
CA SER A 160 -4.35 -11.52 10.18
C SER A 160 -3.30 -10.71 10.93
N MET A 161 -3.21 -9.41 10.61
CA MET A 161 -2.32 -8.50 11.35
C MET A 161 -2.85 -8.21 12.76
N PHE A 162 -4.17 -8.27 12.93
CA PHE A 162 -4.86 -7.92 14.17
C PHE A 162 -5.82 -9.03 14.58
N ARG A 163 -6.00 -9.23 15.88
CA ARG A 163 -7.06 -10.12 16.35
C ARG A 163 -8.39 -9.38 16.22
N ARG A 164 -9.48 -10.13 16.06
CA ARG A 164 -10.83 -9.54 15.96
C ARG A 164 -11.19 -8.63 17.16
N GLU A 165 -10.66 -8.96 18.34
CA GLU A 165 -10.83 -8.17 19.57
C GLU A 165 -10.05 -6.85 19.58
N ASP A 166 -8.98 -6.74 18.79
CA ASP A 166 -8.17 -5.51 18.66
C ASP A 166 -8.82 -4.49 17.70
N LEU A 167 -9.85 -4.91 16.94
CA LEU A 167 -10.58 -4.09 15.98
C LEU A 167 -11.83 -3.47 16.66
N PRO A 168 -11.89 -2.13 16.82
CA PRO A 168 -13.03 -1.45 17.43
C PRO A 168 -14.30 -1.68 16.61
N ASN A 169 -15.43 -1.96 17.28
CA ASN A 169 -16.71 -2.16 16.58
C ASN A 169 -17.11 -0.96 15.70
N LYS A 170 -16.84 0.26 16.17
CA LYS A 170 -17.07 1.48 15.36
C LYS A 170 -16.31 1.51 14.04
N PHE A 171 -15.14 0.86 13.97
CA PHE A 171 -14.39 0.74 12.72
C PHE A 171 -15.02 -0.31 11.81
N ILE A 172 -15.36 -1.49 12.37
CA ILE A 172 -15.99 -2.58 11.63
C ILE A 172 -17.35 -2.16 11.06
N GLU A 173 -18.14 -1.37 11.79
CA GLU A 173 -19.45 -0.87 11.33
C GLU A 173 -19.36 0.12 10.15
N GLN A 174 -18.16 0.62 9.80
CA GLN A 174 -17.94 1.52 8.68
C GLN A 174 -17.48 0.81 7.40
N ILE A 175 -17.19 -0.49 7.49
CA ILE A 175 -16.77 -1.37 6.39
C ILE A 175 -17.98 -2.18 5.95
#